data_AF-A0A2N3CEG5-F1
#
_entry.id   AF-A0A2N3CEG5-F1
#
_cell.length_a   1.000
_cell.length_b   1.000
_cell.length_c   1.000
_cell.angle_alpha   90.00
_cell.angle_beta   90.00
_cell.angle_gamma   90.00
#
_symmetry.space_group_name_H-M   'P 1'
#
loop_
_entity.id
_entity.type
_entity.pdbx_description
1 polymer ?
#
loop_
_entity_poly.entity_id
_entity_poly.type
_entity_poly.pdbx_seq_one_letter_code
_entity_poly.pdbx_strand_id
1 'polypeptide(L)' 'MRQSVLVLAAAALLSACTSAPNSGWTAREGAMPYESARAACSEISYNIEANFITCMAGRGWTKAKK' A
#
# COMPACT_ATOMS: atom_id res chain seq x y z
N MET A 1 14.99 -13.11 44.28
CA MET A 1 15.07 -13.21 42.81
C MET A 1 13.71 -13.65 42.29
N ARG A 2 13.00 -12.79 41.56
CA ARG A 2 11.81 -13.18 40.80
C ARG A 2 11.99 -12.63 39.39
N GLN A 3 12.31 -13.57 38.52
CA GLN A 3 12.49 -13.39 37.08
C GLN A 3 11.13 -13.15 36.40
N SER A 4 11.19 -12.35 35.33
CA SER A 4 10.31 -12.36 34.16
C SER A 4 8.87 -11.88 34.41
N VAL A 5 8.28 -11.01 33.59
CA VAL A 5 8.18 -11.10 32.13
C VAL A 5 8.06 -9.68 31.56
N LEU A 6 8.91 -9.37 30.57
CA LEU A 6 8.76 -8.24 29.65
C LEU A 6 7.45 -8.42 28.86
N VAL A 7 6.43 -7.61 29.14
CA VAL A 7 5.26 -7.51 28.26
C VAL A 7 5.56 -6.46 27.20
N LEU A 8 6.29 -6.84 26.16
CA LEU A 8 6.31 -6.11 24.88
C LEU A 8 5.01 -6.43 24.15
N ALA A 9 3.93 -5.70 24.44
CA ALA A 9 2.78 -5.61 23.54
C ALA A 9 3.09 -4.51 22.51
N ALA A 10 3.94 -4.85 21.54
CA ALA A 10 4.18 -3.99 20.39
C ALA A 10 2.86 -3.78 19.65
N ALA A 11 2.61 -2.52 19.35
CA ALA A 11 1.41 -1.99 18.75
C ALA A 11 1.04 -2.67 17.42
N ALA A 12 -0.27 -2.64 17.15
CA ALA A 12 -0.86 -2.44 15.83
C ALA A 12 -0.38 -3.37 14.70
N LEU A 13 -1.09 -4.49 14.53
CA LEU A 13 -1.29 -5.07 13.21
C LEU A 13 -2.80 -5.19 12.94
N LEU A 14 -3.47 -4.03 12.94
CA LEU A 14 -4.68 -3.79 12.15
C LEU A 14 -4.28 -3.79 10.66
N SER A 15 -3.89 -4.93 10.09
CA SER A 15 -3.45 -4.99 8.69
C SER A 15 -3.86 -6.26 7.96
N ALA A 16 -4.96 -6.89 8.33
CA ALA A 16 -5.54 -7.95 7.52
C ALA A 16 -7.06 -7.85 7.53
N CYS A 17 -7.66 -7.95 6.35
CA CYS A 17 -9.09 -7.87 6.05
C CYS A 17 -9.69 -6.47 5.97
N THR A 18 -9.16 -5.65 5.06
CA THR A 18 -10.08 -5.04 4.10
C THR A 18 -9.75 -5.64 2.74
N SER A 19 -10.74 -6.27 2.12
CA SER A 19 -10.69 -6.69 0.74
C SER A 19 -10.43 -5.44 -0.10
N ALA A 20 -9.17 -5.18 -0.42
CA ALA A 20 -8.80 -3.91 -1.03
C ALA A 20 -9.50 -3.79 -2.40
N PRO A 21 -10.25 -2.70 -2.68
CA PRO A 21 -10.92 -2.41 -3.95
C PRO A 21 -9.95 -2.20 -5.15
N ASN A 22 -8.70 -2.60 -5.00
CA ASN A 22 -7.57 -2.17 -5.79
C ASN A 22 -7.23 -3.32 -6.74
N SER A 23 -8.07 -3.52 -7.76
CA SER A 23 -7.99 -4.64 -8.70
C SER A 23 -6.55 -4.89 -9.18
N GLY A 24 -5.87 -5.88 -8.60
CA GLY A 24 -4.50 -6.25 -8.95
C GLY A 24 -3.39 -5.33 -8.43
N TRP A 25 -3.64 -4.52 -7.40
CA TRP A 25 -2.64 -3.62 -6.79
C TRP A 25 -2.38 -3.95 -5.33
N THR A 26 -1.10 -4.02 -4.97
CA THR A 26 -0.63 -4.28 -3.60
C THR A 26 0.07 -3.05 -3.06
N ALA A 27 -0.32 -2.61 -1.86
CA ALA A 27 0.35 -1.53 -1.14
C ALA A 27 1.59 -2.06 -0.41
N ARG A 28 2.68 -1.29 -0.44
CA ARG A 28 3.79 -1.44 0.50
C ARG A 28 3.48 -0.74 1.83
N GLU A 29 4.25 -1.06 2.87
CA GLU A 29 4.20 -0.32 4.14
C GLU A 29 4.48 1.18 3.91
N GLY A 30 3.63 2.04 4.46
CA GLY A 30 3.71 3.50 4.27
C GLY A 30 3.23 3.99 2.90
N ALA A 31 2.57 3.16 2.09
CA ALA A 31 1.98 3.60 0.83
C ALA A 31 0.92 4.70 1.04
N MET A 32 0.84 5.61 0.08
CA MET A 32 -0.25 6.59 0.01
C MET A 32 -1.60 5.86 -0.20
N PRO A 33 -2.73 6.37 0.31
CA PRO A 33 -4.05 5.78 0.04
C PRO A 33 -4.29 5.58 -1.46
N TYR A 34 -4.87 4.43 -1.84
CA TYR A 34 -5.00 4.01 -3.24
C TYR A 34 -5.72 5.03 -4.10
N GLU A 35 -6.87 5.55 -3.65
CA GLU A 35 -7.66 6.52 -4.43
C GLU A 35 -6.92 7.85 -4.62
N SER A 36 -6.19 8.32 -3.61
CA SER A 36 -5.37 9.54 -3.73
C SER A 36 -4.22 9.34 -4.72
N ALA A 37 -3.55 8.19 -4.66
CA ALA A 37 -2.51 7.84 -5.60
C ALA A 37 -3.06 7.69 -7.02
N ARG A 38 -4.19 6.99 -7.17
CA ARG A 38 -4.89 6.76 -8.44
C ARG A 38 -5.32 8.07 -9.08
N ALA A 39 -5.98 8.97 -8.36
CA ALA A 39 -6.42 10.26 -8.87
C ALA A 39 -5.22 11.09 -9.39
N ALA A 40 -4.18 11.23 -8.57
CA ALA A 40 -2.98 11.99 -8.95
C ALA A 40 -2.25 11.34 -10.15
N CYS A 41 -2.19 10.02 -10.21
CA CYS A 41 -1.53 9.30 -11.31
C CYS A 41 -2.37 9.30 -12.59
N SER A 42 -3.70 9.28 -12.50
CA SER A 42 -4.58 9.39 -13.65
C SER A 42 -4.38 10.71 -14.39
N GLU A 43 -4.24 11.83 -13.67
CA GLU A 43 -4.01 13.15 -14.27
C GLU A 43 -2.68 13.26 -15.03
N ILE A 44 -1.61 12.68 -14.50
CA ILE A 44 -0.26 12.82 -15.08
C ILE A 44 0.16 11.67 -16.00
N SER A 45 -0.63 10.60 -16.06
CA SER A 45 -0.29 9.42 -16.87
C SER A 45 -0.49 9.62 -18.37
N TYR A 46 -1.18 10.69 -18.79
CA TYR A 46 -1.52 10.96 -20.21
C TYR A 46 -2.23 9.77 -20.90
N ASN A 47 -3.03 9.01 -20.15
CA ASN A 47 -3.66 7.75 -20.61
C ASN A 47 -2.68 6.63 -20.99
N ILE A 48 -1.39 6.76 -20.66
CA ILE A 48 -0.37 5.74 -20.91
C ILE A 48 -0.27 4.84 -19.68
N GLU A 49 -0.63 3.56 -19.84
CA GLU A 49 -0.64 2.60 -18.74
C GLU A 49 0.73 2.47 -18.05
N ALA A 50 1.82 2.45 -18.82
CA ALA A 50 3.18 2.38 -18.26
C ALA A 50 3.51 3.57 -17.34
N ASN A 51 3.05 4.77 -17.69
CA ASN A 51 3.24 5.97 -16.88
C ASN A 51 2.37 5.94 -15.62
N PHE A 52 1.12 5.49 -15.75
CA PHE A 52 0.24 5.27 -14.60
C PHE A 52 0.86 4.28 -13.61
N ILE A 53 1.38 3.15 -14.11
CA ILE A 53 2.00 2.13 -13.26
C ILE A 53 3.24 2.67 -12.57
N THR A 54 4.08 3.40 -13.30
CA THR A 54 5.31 4.01 -12.75
C THR A 54 4.97 5.03 -11.66
N CYS A 55 3.96 5.87 -11.88
CA CYS A 55 3.49 6.83 -10.89
C CYS A 55 2.96 6.13 -9.63
N MET A 56 2.14 5.10 -9.80
CA MET A 56 1.60 4.31 -8.70
C MET A 56 2.73 3.63 -7.89
N ALA A 57 3.76 3.12 -8.56
CA ALA A 57 4.95 2.55 -7.93
C ALA A 57 5.71 3.57 -7.08
N GLY A 58 5.88 4.80 -7.57
CA GLY A 58 6.46 5.90 -6.80
C GLY A 58 5.66 6.26 -5.54
N ARG A 59 4.37 5.91 -5.50
CA ARG A 59 3.46 6.13 -4.35
C ARG A 59 3.29 4.90 -3.46
N GLY A 60 4.06 3.85 -3.74
CA GLY A 60 4.10 2.63 -2.95
C GLY A 60 3.13 1.54 -3.39
N TRP A 61 2.60 1.62 -4.60
CA TRP A 61 1.69 0.60 -5.15
C TRP A 61 2.40 -0.26 -6.19
N THR A 62 2.33 -1.57 -6.04
CA THR A 62 2.86 -2.52 -7.03
C THR A 62 1.70 -3.24 -7.71
N LYS A 63 1.72 -3.29 -9.05
CA LYS A 63 0.74 -4.07 -9.81
C LYS A 63 1.13 -5.53 -9.76
N ALA A 64 0.25 -6.39 -9.25
CA ALA A 64 0.40 -7.83 -9.39
C ALA A 64 0.39 -8.16 -10.90
N LYS A 65 1.51 -8.71 -11.39
CA LYS A 65 1.55 -9.22 -12.76
C LYS A 65 0.58 -10.40 -12.84
N LYS A 66 -0.38 -10.32 -13.77
CA LYS A 66 -1.16 -11.49 -14.18
C LYS A 66 -0.31 -12.37 -15.07
#